data_AF-A0A955DC13-F1
#
_entry.id   AF-A0A955DC13-F1
#
_cell.length_a   1.000
_cell.length_b   1.000
_cell.length_c   1.000
_cell.angle_alpha   90.00
_cell.angle_beta   90.00
_cell.angle_gamma   90.00
#
_symmetry.space_group_name_H-M   'P 1'
#
loop_
_entity.id
_entity.type
_entity.pdbx_description
1 polymer ?
#
loop_
_entity_poly.entity_id
_entity_poly.type
_entity_poly.pdbx_seq_one_letter_code
_entity_poly.pdbx_strand_id
1 'polypeptide(L)'
;MFEPKPISTASIGRALAKAERYRLLNEPREAESICRDILLAAPGHPEATVLLLLALTDQFGRVRGVRMEHATEALDAIADPYTRAYYAGVIAERWAKACL
;
A
#
# COMPACT_ATOMS: atom_id res chain seq x y z
N MET A 1 2.93 -16.44 20.75
CA MET A 1 2.71 -15.56 19.58
C MET A 1 1.22 -15.63 19.27
N PHE A 2 0.52 -14.49 19.14
CA PHE A 2 -0.91 -14.47 18.82
C PHE A 2 -1.06 -14.42 17.31
N GLU A 3 -1.76 -15.39 16.71
CA GLU A 3 -2.10 -15.35 15.28
C GLU A 3 -3.44 -14.63 15.11
N PRO A 4 -3.46 -13.41 14.53
CA PRO A 4 -4.70 -12.73 14.25
C PRO A 4 -5.53 -13.52 13.24
N LYS A 5 -6.85 -13.55 13.44
CA LYS A 5 -7.77 -14.21 12.53
C LYS A 5 -7.74 -13.49 11.18
N PRO A 6 -7.55 -14.20 10.05
CA PRO A 6 -7.55 -13.57 8.74
C PRO A 6 -8.90 -12.94 8.43
N ILE A 7 -8.90 -11.84 7.68
CA ILE A 7 -10.13 -11.20 7.23
C ILE A 7 -10.89 -12.11 6.26
N SER A 8 -12.21 -12.04 6.27
CA SER A 8 -13.03 -12.76 5.28
C SER A 8 -12.91 -12.08 3.92
N THR A 9 -12.83 -12.85 2.84
CA THR A 9 -12.83 -12.32 1.46
C THR A 9 -14.08 -11.50 1.14
N ALA A 10 -15.23 -11.85 1.72
CA ALA A 10 -16.47 -11.07 1.62
C ALA A 10 -16.36 -9.66 2.23
N SER A 11 -15.37 -9.42 3.10
CA SER A 11 -15.14 -8.13 3.74
C SER A 11 -14.13 -7.23 3.01
N ILE A 12 -13.46 -7.73 1.95
CA ILE A 12 -12.39 -7.01 1.24
C ILE A 12 -12.85 -5.64 0.74
N GLY A 13 -14.03 -5.56 0.11
CA GLY A 13 -14.55 -4.27 -0.37
C GLY A 13 -14.70 -3.22 0.75
N ARG A 14 -15.14 -3.63 1.94
CA ARG A 14 -15.23 -2.73 3.10
C ARG A 14 -13.85 -2.37 3.66
N ALA A 15 -12.91 -3.31 3.63
CA ALA A 15 -11.54 -3.09 4.06
C ALA A 15 -10.81 -2.10 3.14
N LEU A 16 -10.98 -2.21 1.81
CA LEU A 16 -10.44 -1.26 0.83
C LEU A 16 -10.94 0.16 1.08
N ALA A 17 -12.26 0.34 1.22
CA ALA A 17 -12.85 1.65 1.54
C ALA A 17 -12.32 2.22 2.87
N LYS A 18 -12.05 1.36 3.85
CA LYS A 18 -11.45 1.77 5.13
C LYS A 18 -10.00 2.19 4.96
N ALA A 19 -9.20 1.45 4.19
CA ALA A 19 -7.81 1.79 3.89
C ALA A 19 -7.70 3.13 3.15
N GLU A 20 -8.54 3.35 2.14
CA GLU A 20 -8.60 4.63 1.44
C GLU A 20 -8.94 5.78 2.40
N ARG A 21 -9.94 5.60 3.27
CA ARG A 21 -10.29 6.60 4.28
C ARG A 21 -9.13 6.93 5.23
N TYR A 22 -8.37 5.93 5.68
CA TYR A 22 -7.20 6.18 6.52
C TYR A 22 -6.11 6.96 5.80
N ARG A 23 -5.89 6.71 4.51
CA ARG A 23 -4.97 7.53 3.71
C ARG A 23 -5.42 8.99 3.64
N LEU A 24 -6.71 9.23 3.39
CA LEU A 24 -7.28 10.59 3.37
C LEU A 24 -7.19 11.30 4.73
N LEU A 25 -7.16 10.55 5.83
CA LEU A 25 -6.94 11.07 7.18
C LEU A 25 -5.45 11.24 7.56
N ASN A 26 -4.53 11.05 6.61
CA ASN A 26 -3.09 11.06 6.87
C ASN A 26 -2.60 10.01 7.88
N GLU A 27 -3.31 8.87 7.96
CA GLU A 27 -3.00 7.69 8.78
C GLU A 27 -2.50 6.51 7.91
N PRO A 28 -1.36 6.65 7.21
CA PRO A 28 -0.96 5.68 6.19
C PRO A 28 -0.51 4.32 6.74
N ARG A 29 -0.11 4.23 8.03
CA ARG A 29 0.21 2.95 8.67
C ARG A 29 -1.01 2.06 8.84
N GLU A 30 -2.15 2.64 9.17
CA GLU A 30 -3.42 1.90 9.27
C GLU A 30 -3.86 1.41 7.90
N ALA A 31 -3.69 2.25 6.87
CA ALA A 31 -3.95 1.86 5.49
C ALA A 31 -3.02 0.73 5.01
N GLU A 32 -1.72 0.82 5.30
CA GLU A 32 -0.75 -0.24 5.01
C GLU A 32 -1.15 -1.57 5.68
N SER A 33 -1.46 -1.53 6.98
CA SER A 33 -1.86 -2.71 7.76
C SER A 33 -3.06 -3.41 7.11
N ILE A 34 -4.10 -2.65 6.78
CA ILE A 34 -5.30 -3.19 6.13
C ILE A 34 -4.99 -3.77 4.74
N CYS A 35 -4.17 -3.10 3.93
CA CYS A 35 -3.83 -3.61 2.61
C CYS A 35 -3.03 -4.92 2.71
N ARG A 36 -2.15 -5.07 3.70
CA ARG A 36 -1.43 -6.32 3.95
C ARG A 36 -2.38 -7.45 4.37
N ASP A 37 -3.37 -7.16 5.23
CA ASP A 37 -4.39 -8.15 5.60
C ASP A 37 -5.22 -8.61 4.40
N ILE A 38 -5.59 -7.68 3.50
CA ILE A 38 -6.28 -8.01 2.25
C ILE A 38 -5.41 -8.89 1.36
N LEU A 39 -4.13 -8.53 1.17
CA LEU A 39 -3.22 -9.28 0.31
C LEU A 39 -2.83 -10.64 0.88
N LEU A 40 -2.89 -10.82 2.21
CA LEU A 40 -2.76 -12.11 2.85
C LEU A 40 -3.98 -13.01 2.54
N ALA A 41 -5.19 -12.45 2.56
CA ALA A 41 -6.43 -13.17 2.27
C ALA A 41 -6.68 -13.40 0.77
N ALA A 42 -6.24 -12.47 -0.07
CA ALA A 42 -6.38 -12.48 -1.53
C ALA A 42 -5.07 -11.98 -2.19
N PRO A 43 -4.07 -12.87 -2.33
CA PRO A 43 -2.79 -12.50 -2.96
C PRO A 43 -2.98 -11.94 -4.36
N GLY A 44 -2.30 -10.82 -4.65
CA GLY A 44 -2.35 -10.18 -5.96
C GLY A 44 -3.63 -9.38 -6.24
N HIS A 45 -4.48 -9.10 -5.22
CA HIS A 45 -5.66 -8.25 -5.39
C HIS A 45 -5.27 -6.86 -5.93
N PRO A 46 -5.62 -6.49 -7.18
CA PRO A 46 -5.01 -5.35 -7.88
C PRO A 46 -5.17 -4.02 -7.14
N GLU A 47 -6.37 -3.75 -6.62
CA GLU A 47 -6.67 -2.51 -5.90
C GLU A 47 -5.93 -2.40 -4.56
N ALA A 48 -5.75 -3.53 -3.86
CA ALA A 48 -5.05 -3.57 -2.59
C ALA A 48 -3.54 -3.35 -2.78
N THR A 49 -2.98 -3.91 -3.86
CA THR A 49 -1.58 -3.68 -4.25
C THR A 49 -1.30 -2.20 -4.51
N VAL A 50 -2.18 -1.54 -5.28
CA VAL A 50 -2.05 -0.10 -5.57
C VAL A 50 -2.21 0.73 -4.29
N LEU A 51 -3.20 0.43 -3.45
CA LEU A 51 -3.39 1.15 -2.18
C LEU A 51 -2.22 0.95 -1.22
N LEU A 52 -1.65 -0.26 -1.15
CA LEU A 52 -0.46 -0.55 -0.36
C LEU A 52 0.73 0.30 -0.83
N LEU A 53 1.01 0.31 -2.14
CA LEU A 53 2.07 1.12 -2.72
C LEU A 53 1.90 2.59 -2.34
N LEU A 54 0.70 3.13 -2.51
CA LEU A 54 0.43 4.52 -2.19
C LEU A 54 0.57 4.80 -0.68
N ALA A 55 0.06 3.94 0.19
CA ALA A 55 0.20 4.05 1.64
C ALA A 55 1.67 4.00 2.09
N LEU A 56 2.51 3.18 1.44
CA LEU A 56 3.95 3.14 1.71
C LEU A 56 4.63 4.45 1.31
N THR A 57 4.29 5.00 0.14
CA THR A 57 4.86 6.29 -0.30
C THR A 57 4.37 7.48 0.55
N ASP A 58 3.16 7.42 1.12
CA ASP A 58 2.62 8.43 2.05
C ASP A 58 3.42 8.48 3.39
N GLN A 59 4.26 7.47 3.65
CA GLN A 59 5.10 7.36 4.85
C GLN A 59 6.54 7.83 4.66
N PHE A 60 6.98 8.11 3.43
CA PHE A 60 8.34 8.59 3.15
C PHE A 60 8.66 9.85 3.98
N GLY A 61 9.85 9.87 4.59
CA GLY A 61 10.29 10.96 5.48
C GLY A 61 9.54 11.08 6.82
N ARG A 62 8.36 10.46 6.98
CA ARG A 62 7.53 10.53 8.19
C ARG A 62 7.77 9.36 9.14
N VAL A 63 8.04 8.18 8.59
CA VAL A 63 8.25 6.94 9.35
C VAL A 63 9.68 6.46 9.18
N ARG A 64 10.38 6.26 10.32
CA ARG A 64 11.72 5.65 10.30
C ARG A 64 11.66 4.26 9.68
N GLY A 65 12.57 4.00 8.74
CA GLY A 65 12.77 2.68 8.15
C GLY A 65 11.90 2.37 6.92
N VAL A 66 10.91 3.21 6.57
CA VAL A 66 10.23 3.09 5.27
C VAL A 66 11.16 3.63 4.20
N ARG A 67 11.49 2.78 3.23
CA ARG A 67 12.40 3.09 2.12
C ARG A 67 11.68 2.89 0.80
N MET A 68 12.27 3.43 -0.27
CA MET A 68 11.74 3.27 -1.63
C MET A 68 11.50 1.80 -1.98
N GLU A 69 12.39 0.90 -1.52
CA GLU A 69 12.32 -0.53 -1.83
C GLU A 69 10.98 -1.18 -1.45
N HIS A 70 10.38 -0.79 -0.32
CA HIS A 70 9.09 -1.37 0.09
C HIS A 70 7.97 -1.04 -0.90
N ALA A 71 7.98 0.16 -1.48
CA ALA A 71 6.99 0.56 -2.47
C ALA A 71 7.26 -0.09 -3.83
N THR A 72 8.53 -0.33 -4.19
CA THR A 72 8.88 -1.04 -5.42
C THR A 72 8.54 -2.53 -5.36
N GLU A 73 8.60 -3.16 -4.20
CA GLU A 73 8.12 -4.55 -4.03
C GLU A 73 6.62 -4.68 -4.37
N ALA A 74 5.79 -3.73 -3.92
CA ALA A 74 4.38 -3.69 -4.28
C ALA A 74 4.17 -3.37 -5.78
N LEU A 75 5.03 -2.53 -6.36
CA LEU A 75 5.02 -2.19 -7.78
C LEU A 75 5.23 -3.43 -8.67
N ASP A 76 6.11 -4.35 -8.27
CA ASP A 76 6.42 -5.56 -9.04
C ASP A 76 5.24 -6.52 -9.17
N ALA A 77 4.29 -6.46 -8.24
CA ALA A 77 3.05 -7.23 -8.28
C ALA A 77 1.99 -6.66 -9.25
N ILE A 78 2.19 -5.46 -9.81
CA ILE A 78 1.25 -4.85 -10.77
C ILE A 78 1.47 -5.40 -12.17
N ALA A 79 0.55 -6.24 -12.66
CA ALA A 79 0.70 -6.90 -13.96
C ALA A 79 0.64 -5.94 -15.16
N ASP A 80 -0.19 -4.91 -15.12
CA ASP A 80 -0.36 -3.97 -16.23
C ASP A 80 0.88 -3.06 -16.40
N PRO A 81 1.58 -3.10 -17.55
CA PRO A 81 2.81 -2.33 -17.75
C PRO A 81 2.61 -0.82 -17.67
N TYR A 82 1.47 -0.31 -18.14
CA TYR A 82 1.17 1.11 -18.08
C TYR A 82 0.97 1.57 -16.63
N THR A 83 0.15 0.85 -15.88
CA THR A 83 -0.11 1.11 -14.45
C THR A 83 1.18 1.01 -13.64
N ARG A 84 2.04 0.04 -13.95
CA ARG A 84 3.37 -0.09 -13.34
C ARG A 84 4.24 1.14 -13.65
N ALA A 85 4.35 1.54 -14.92
CA ALA A 85 5.13 2.73 -15.28
C ALA A 85 4.61 4.01 -14.60
N TYR A 86 3.29 4.16 -14.52
CA TYR A 86 2.64 5.29 -13.86
C TYR A 86 3.01 5.36 -12.36
N TYR A 87 2.82 4.26 -11.62
CA TYR A 87 3.12 4.25 -10.18
C TYR A 87 4.63 4.27 -9.88
N ALA A 88 5.49 3.79 -10.78
CA ALA A 88 6.93 4.00 -10.67
C ALA A 88 7.28 5.49 -10.63
N GLY A 89 6.65 6.30 -11.50
CA GLY A 89 6.80 7.76 -11.50
C GLY A 89 6.33 8.39 -10.19
N VAL A 90 5.17 7.95 -9.68
CA VAL A 90 4.64 8.42 -8.39
C VAL A 90 5.59 8.11 -7.22
N ILE A 91 6.17 6.91 -7.18
CA ILE A 91 7.17 6.54 -6.17
C ILE A 91 8.38 7.48 -6.24
N ALA A 92 8.95 7.66 -7.43
CA ALA A 92 10.13 8.49 -7.63
C ALA A 92 9.89 9.95 -7.22
N GLU A 93 8.75 10.53 -7.62
CA GLU A 93 8.37 11.90 -7.27
C GLU A 93 8.23 12.08 -5.75
N ARG A 94 7.49 11.18 -5.09
CA ARG A 94 7.25 11.26 -3.64
C ARG A 94 8.52 11.04 -2.83
N TRP A 95 9.38 10.13 -3.29
CA TRP A 95 10.68 9.90 -2.66
C TRP A 95 11.58 11.13 -2.77
N ALA A 96 11.71 11.70 -3.97
CA ALA A 96 12.51 12.90 -4.18
C ALA A 96 12.05 14.04 -3.25
N LYS A 97 10.74 14.26 -3.11
CA LYS A 97 10.18 15.23 -2.17
C LYS A 97 10.53 14.95 -0.71
N ALA A 98 10.62 13.69 -0.31
CA ALA A 98 10.96 13.31 1.07
C ALA A 98 12.46 13.45 1.39
N CYS A 99 13.32 13.55 0.37
CA CYS A 99 14.76 13.78 0.53
C CYS A 99 15.16 15.26 0.53
N LEU A 100 14.23 16.17 0.22
CA LEU A 100 14.42 17.62 0.30
C LEU A 100 14.15 18.13 1.72
#